data_AF-A0A920U5L5-F1
#
_entry.id   AF-A0A920U5L5-F1
#
_cell.length_a   1.000
_cell.length_b   1.000
_cell.length_c   1.000
_cell.angle_alpha   90.00
_cell.angle_beta   90.00
_cell.angle_gamma   90.00
#
_symmetry.space_group_name_H-M   'P 1'
#
loop_
_entity.id
_entity.type
_entity.pdbx_description
1 polymer ?
#
loop_
_entity_poly.entity_id
_entity_poly.type
_entity_poly.pdbx_seq_one_letter_code
_entity_poly.pdbx_strand_id
1 'polypeptide(L)'
;MAGMYPAGVICEVMAEDGSMQRLPQLEDFAEEHGLKILSIAQIIAHRRRTERLIERVAEARLPTRYGKFTAFAYKSHVDADEHIALTIGEWSADEPVLVRIHSECLTGDVFGSMRCDCGAQVDLALKQISEEGNGIFLYMRQEGRGIGLHNKIKAYSLQDQGLDTIEANETLGFEPDLRHYGVGAQILLDLGARKLNLLTNNPKKVVGLSGFDLEIVDRIPVEAEVTDENRTYLNTKKARMGHILGNC
;
A
#
# COMPACT_ATOMS: atom_id res chain seq x y z
N MET A 1 21.75 -8.66 7.94
CA MET A 1 21.81 -9.85 7.06
C MET A 1 23.07 -10.68 7.29
N ALA A 2 24.30 -10.16 7.11
CA ALA A 2 25.53 -10.96 7.25
C ALA A 2 26.07 -11.10 8.69
N GLY A 3 25.39 -10.58 9.71
CA GLY A 3 25.86 -10.59 11.10
C GLY A 3 27.08 -9.69 11.39
N MET A 4 27.54 -8.89 10.41
CA MET A 4 28.67 -7.98 10.53
C MET A 4 28.23 -6.59 11.00
N TYR A 5 29.21 -5.73 11.35
CA TYR A 5 28.97 -4.30 11.61
C TYR A 5 28.28 -3.65 10.40
N PRO A 6 27.30 -2.73 10.59
CA PRO A 6 26.51 -2.16 9.50
C PRO A 6 27.28 -1.10 8.69
N ALA A 7 28.40 -1.49 8.08
CA ALA A 7 29.20 -0.70 7.16
C ALA A 7 29.54 -1.51 5.91
N GLY A 8 29.56 -0.85 4.74
CA GLY A 8 29.90 -1.46 3.47
C GLY A 8 30.72 -0.51 2.58
N VAL A 9 31.52 -1.07 1.69
CA VAL A 9 32.26 -0.35 0.64
C VAL A 9 31.59 -0.63 -0.68
N ILE A 10 31.27 0.43 -1.43
CA ILE A 10 30.62 0.33 -2.74
C ILE A 10 31.44 1.08 -3.78
N CYS A 11 31.48 0.55 -5.00
CA CYS A 11 32.06 1.20 -6.18
C CYS A 11 31.21 0.81 -7.39
N GLU A 12 30.96 1.78 -8.27
CA GLU A 12 30.24 1.56 -9.51
C GLU A 12 31.15 0.89 -10.56
N VAL A 13 30.61 -0.09 -11.28
CA VAL A 13 31.36 -0.81 -12.33
C VAL A 13 31.23 -0.04 -13.65
N MET A 14 32.35 0.47 -14.14
CA MET A 14 32.45 1.19 -15.41
C MET A 14 32.95 0.28 -16.52
N ALA A 15 32.56 0.57 -17.76
CA ALA A 15 33.16 0.02 -18.95
C ALA A 15 34.49 0.73 -19.27
N GLU A 16 35.30 0.14 -20.15
CA GLU A 16 36.61 0.71 -20.54
C GLU A 16 36.49 2.08 -21.20
N ASP A 17 35.37 2.36 -21.87
CA ASP A 17 35.08 3.65 -22.50
C ASP A 17 34.62 4.74 -21.49
N GLY A 18 34.59 4.41 -20.20
CA GLY A 18 34.15 5.30 -19.12
C GLY A 18 32.63 5.39 -18.96
N SER A 19 31.86 4.65 -19.74
CA SER A 19 30.41 4.55 -19.55
C SER A 19 30.05 3.59 -18.42
N MET A 20 28.82 3.68 -17.92
CA MET A 20 28.32 2.80 -16.85
C MET A 20 27.82 1.48 -17.44
N GLN A 21 28.28 0.36 -16.89
CA GLN A 21 27.79 -0.96 -17.31
C GLN A 21 26.29 -1.13 -17.02
N ARG A 22 25.59 -1.84 -17.90
CA ARG A 22 24.19 -2.22 -17.71
C ARG A 22 24.09 -3.69 -17.30
N LEU A 23 22.89 -4.13 -16.93
CA LEU A 23 22.66 -5.45 -16.37
C LEU A 23 23.32 -6.60 -17.18
N PRO A 24 23.22 -6.67 -18.52
CA PRO A 24 23.86 -7.75 -19.26
C PRO A 24 25.39 -7.80 -19.08
N GLN A 25 26.06 -6.64 -19.12
CA GLN A 25 27.51 -6.58 -18.91
C GLN A 25 27.90 -6.90 -17.45
N LEU A 26 27.06 -6.51 -16.50
CA LEU A 26 27.27 -6.84 -15.09
C LEU A 26 27.11 -8.34 -14.82
N GLU A 27 26.25 -9.04 -15.56
CA GLU A 27 26.10 -10.50 -15.49
C GLU A 27 27.37 -11.19 -16.00
N ASP A 28 27.91 -10.76 -17.15
CA ASP A 28 29.17 -11.27 -17.70
C ASP A 28 30.35 -11.02 -16.74
N PHE A 29 30.47 -9.79 -16.22
CA PHE A 29 31.51 -9.42 -15.25
C PHE A 29 31.41 -10.23 -13.94
N ALA A 30 30.18 -10.48 -13.46
CA ALA A 30 29.96 -11.27 -12.27
C ALA A 30 30.38 -12.74 -12.48
N GLU A 31 30.11 -13.31 -13.65
CA GLU A 31 30.55 -14.67 -14.01
C GLU A 31 32.08 -14.75 -14.10
N GLU A 32 32.72 -13.82 -14.82
CA GLU A 32 34.18 -13.77 -15.00
C GLU A 32 34.93 -13.75 -13.65
N HIS A 33 34.42 -12.98 -12.68
CA HIS A 33 35.07 -12.79 -11.40
C HIS A 33 34.51 -13.66 -10.26
N GLY A 34 33.57 -14.57 -10.55
CA GLY A 34 32.95 -15.44 -9.55
C GLY A 34 32.14 -14.68 -8.48
N LEU A 35 31.56 -13.55 -8.85
CA LEU A 35 30.73 -12.71 -7.99
C LEU A 35 29.25 -13.07 -8.11
N LYS A 36 28.48 -12.77 -7.08
CA LYS A 36 27.01 -12.89 -7.12
C LYS A 36 26.39 -11.57 -7.56
N ILE A 37 25.40 -11.63 -8.43
CA ILE A 37 24.57 -10.49 -8.80
C ILE A 37 23.19 -10.58 -8.14
N LEU A 38 22.68 -9.44 -7.69
CA LEU A 38 21.34 -9.31 -7.15
C LEU A 38 20.85 -7.86 -7.27
N SER A 39 19.53 -7.69 -7.30
CA SER A 39 18.88 -6.39 -7.34
C SER A 39 18.50 -5.90 -5.94
N ILE A 40 18.40 -4.58 -5.78
CA ILE A 40 17.82 -3.96 -4.57
C ILE A 40 16.39 -4.49 -4.33
N ALA A 41 15.60 -4.70 -5.38
CA ALA A 41 14.26 -5.27 -5.29
C ALA A 41 14.26 -6.66 -4.64
N GLN A 42 15.22 -7.53 -4.99
CA GLN A 42 15.39 -8.84 -4.36
C GLN A 42 15.81 -8.74 -2.89
N ILE A 43 16.67 -7.79 -2.53
CA ILE A 43 17.03 -7.54 -1.11
C ILE A 43 15.79 -7.10 -0.32
N ILE A 44 15.03 -6.13 -0.85
CA ILE A 44 13.81 -5.63 -0.21
C ILE A 44 12.81 -6.78 -0.01
N ALA A 45 12.57 -7.60 -1.04
CA ALA A 45 11.70 -8.75 -0.95
C ALA A 45 12.19 -9.77 0.09
N HIS A 46 13.50 -10.08 0.09
CA HIS A 46 14.09 -11.00 1.07
C HIS A 46 13.87 -10.51 2.50
N ARG A 47 14.29 -9.27 2.81
CA ARG A 47 14.16 -8.70 4.16
C ARG A 47 12.70 -8.64 4.62
N ARG A 48 11.80 -8.22 3.72
CA ARG A 48 10.36 -8.18 4.02
C ARG A 48 9.76 -9.56 4.36
N ARG A 49 10.30 -10.63 3.77
CA ARG A 49 9.86 -12.02 4.04
C ARG A 49 10.52 -12.63 5.27
N THR A 50 11.78 -12.31 5.55
CA THR A 50 12.57 -12.97 6.61
C THR A 50 12.64 -12.18 7.91
N GLU A 51 12.38 -10.88 7.88
CA GLU A 51 12.40 -10.01 9.05
C GLU A 51 10.96 -9.64 9.44
N ARG A 52 10.62 -9.81 10.73
CA ARG A 52 9.38 -9.26 11.29
C ARG A 52 9.60 -7.79 11.60
N LEU A 53 8.95 -6.92 10.84
CA LEU A 53 9.07 -5.47 10.92
C LEU A 53 7.91 -4.83 11.69
N ILE A 54 6.93 -5.63 12.11
CA ILE A 54 5.73 -5.18 12.82
C ILE A 54 5.62 -5.78 14.22
N GLU A 55 4.97 -5.02 15.10
CA GLU A 55 4.61 -5.43 16.45
C GLU A 55 3.13 -5.13 16.69
N ARG A 56 2.37 -6.14 17.16
CA ARG A 56 0.99 -5.95 17.63
C ARG A 56 1.05 -5.39 19.04
N VAL A 57 0.65 -4.13 19.22
CA VAL A 57 0.83 -3.40 20.49
C VAL A 57 -0.41 -3.40 21.38
N ALA A 58 -1.60 -3.54 20.81
CA ALA A 58 -2.84 -3.59 21.56
C ALA A 58 -3.96 -4.29 20.78
N GLU A 59 -4.95 -4.78 21.52
CA GLU A 59 -6.19 -5.36 21.00
C GLU A 59 -7.37 -4.87 21.84
N ALA A 60 -8.48 -4.52 21.20
CA ALA A 60 -9.69 -4.09 21.89
C ALA A 60 -10.96 -4.38 21.08
N ARG A 61 -12.06 -4.66 21.77
CA ARG A 61 -13.39 -4.70 21.16
C ARG A 61 -13.79 -3.28 20.72
N LEU A 62 -14.17 -3.12 19.46
CA LEU A 62 -14.58 -1.85 18.86
C LEU A 62 -15.97 -1.99 18.20
N PRO A 63 -17.07 -1.78 18.96
CA PRO A 63 -18.39 -1.70 18.38
C PRO A 63 -18.53 -0.42 17.54
N THR A 64 -19.00 -0.56 16.31
CA THR A 64 -19.20 0.54 15.36
C THR A 64 -20.64 0.53 14.84
N ARG A 65 -21.00 1.55 14.05
CA ARG A 65 -22.29 1.57 13.33
C ARG A 65 -22.44 0.46 12.29
N TYR A 66 -21.34 -0.14 11.83
CA TYR A 66 -21.36 -1.20 10.82
C TYR A 66 -21.41 -2.59 11.45
N GLY A 67 -20.75 -2.78 12.60
CA GLY A 67 -20.63 -4.09 13.23
C GLY A 67 -19.78 -4.08 14.50
N LYS A 68 -19.69 -5.24 15.15
CA LYS A 68 -18.89 -5.45 16.38
C LYS A 68 -17.50 -5.94 15.99
N PHE A 69 -16.59 -5.02 15.68
CA PHE A 69 -15.23 -5.36 15.29
C PHE A 69 -14.34 -5.65 16.51
N THR A 70 -13.24 -6.34 16.26
CA THR A 70 -12.04 -6.30 17.11
C THR A 70 -10.99 -5.44 16.42
N ALA A 71 -10.42 -4.49 17.15
CA ALA A 71 -9.37 -3.62 16.68
C ALA A 71 -8.00 -4.11 17.16
N PHE A 72 -7.04 -4.19 16.24
CA PHE A 72 -5.66 -4.54 16.49
C PHE A 72 -4.76 -3.37 16.10
N ALA A 73 -4.01 -2.84 17.06
CA ALA A 73 -3.05 -1.76 16.84
C ALA A 73 -1.67 -2.34 16.53
N TYR A 74 -1.00 -1.79 15.52
CA TYR A 74 0.30 -2.21 15.05
C TYR A 74 1.28 -1.04 14.99
N LYS A 75 2.53 -1.32 15.38
CA LYS A 75 3.68 -0.45 15.17
C LYS A 75 4.66 -1.10 14.20
N SER A 76 5.36 -0.28 13.42
CA SER A 76 6.43 -0.69 12.52
C SER A 76 7.80 -0.31 13.09
N HIS A 77 8.84 -1.07 12.77
CA HIS A 77 10.25 -0.72 13.05
C HIS A 77 10.87 0.14 11.94
N VAL A 78 10.18 0.29 10.80
CA VAL A 78 10.69 0.96 9.60
C VAL A 78 9.89 2.19 9.19
N ASP A 79 8.71 2.39 9.80
CA ASP A 79 7.94 3.62 9.72
C ASP A 79 7.45 4.01 11.12
N ALA A 80 7.19 5.30 11.31
CA ALA A 80 6.75 5.85 12.60
C ALA A 80 5.23 5.83 12.77
N ASP A 81 4.51 5.27 11.80
CA ASP A 81 3.07 5.36 11.71
C ASP A 81 2.39 4.26 12.54
N GLU A 82 1.22 4.58 13.10
CA GLU A 82 0.46 3.66 13.98
C GLU A 82 -0.70 3.04 13.20
N HIS A 83 -0.53 1.84 12.69
CA HIS A 83 -1.54 1.20 11.85
C HIS A 83 -2.59 0.47 12.69
N ILE A 84 -3.79 0.32 12.13
CA ILE A 84 -4.89 -0.39 12.81
C ILE A 84 -5.59 -1.34 11.84
N ALA A 85 -5.89 -2.54 12.30
CA ALA A 85 -6.73 -3.50 11.60
C ALA A 85 -8.03 -3.72 12.40
N LEU A 86 -9.16 -3.71 11.70
CA LEU A 86 -10.46 -4.07 12.26
C LEU A 86 -10.87 -5.41 11.68
N THR A 87 -11.22 -6.36 12.54
CA THR A 87 -11.65 -7.70 12.11
C THR A 87 -13.04 -8.05 12.61
N ILE A 88 -13.73 -8.88 11.85
CA ILE A 88 -14.94 -9.61 12.27
C ILE A 88 -14.73 -11.07 11.86
N GLY A 89 -15.16 -12.01 12.70
CA GLY A 89 -15.08 -13.45 12.43
C GLY A 89 -13.73 -14.06 12.79
N GLU A 90 -13.61 -15.35 12.47
CA GLU A 90 -12.41 -16.18 12.62
C GLU A 90 -12.21 -16.96 11.32
N TRP A 91 -10.96 -17.28 10.99
CA TRP A 91 -10.61 -17.98 9.76
C TRP A 91 -9.40 -18.87 9.96
N SER A 92 -9.30 -19.91 9.14
CA SER A 92 -8.07 -20.69 8.98
C SER A 92 -7.20 -20.13 7.84
N ALA A 93 -5.95 -20.60 7.76
CA ALA A 93 -5.02 -20.15 6.72
C ALA A 93 -5.44 -20.56 5.29
N ASP A 94 -6.26 -21.60 5.14
CA ASP A 94 -6.71 -22.11 3.85
C ASP A 94 -8.03 -21.49 3.35
N GLU A 95 -8.70 -20.70 4.19
CA GLU A 95 -9.93 -20.00 3.88
C GLU A 95 -9.65 -18.60 3.27
N PRO A 96 -10.32 -18.24 2.17
CA PRO A 96 -10.29 -16.87 1.65
C PRO A 96 -10.98 -15.89 2.61
N VAL A 97 -10.28 -14.82 2.97
CA VAL A 97 -10.78 -13.76 3.87
C VAL A 97 -11.10 -12.50 3.06
N LEU A 98 -12.24 -11.86 3.31
CA LEU A 98 -12.58 -10.57 2.71
C LEU A 98 -11.70 -9.48 3.31
N VAL A 99 -10.85 -8.85 2.49
CA VAL A 99 -9.86 -7.88 2.96
C VAL A 99 -9.97 -6.55 2.24
N ARG A 100 -9.98 -5.46 2.99
CA ARG A 100 -9.79 -4.10 2.48
C ARG A 100 -8.50 -3.52 3.05
N ILE A 101 -7.54 -3.20 2.19
CA ILE A 101 -6.36 -2.39 2.56
C ILE A 101 -6.64 -0.94 2.19
N HIS A 102 -6.94 -0.11 3.18
CA HIS A 102 -7.22 1.32 3.02
C HIS A 102 -5.99 2.15 3.37
N SER A 103 -5.69 3.14 2.54
CA SER A 103 -4.67 4.15 2.86
C SER A 103 -5.40 5.37 3.42
N GLU A 104 -4.96 5.85 4.57
CA GLU A 104 -5.50 7.02 5.26
C GLU A 104 -5.76 8.19 4.32
N CYS A 105 -6.94 8.79 4.49
CA CYS A 105 -7.34 10.00 3.83
C CYS A 105 -8.19 10.83 4.81
N LEU A 106 -7.56 11.57 5.71
CA LEU A 106 -8.22 12.33 6.78
C LEU A 106 -9.37 13.20 6.25
N THR A 107 -9.15 13.88 5.12
CA THR A 107 -10.17 14.72 4.49
C THR A 107 -11.41 13.94 4.07
N GLY A 108 -11.26 12.72 3.54
CA GLY A 108 -12.38 11.89 3.12
C GLY A 108 -12.98 11.08 4.27
N ASP A 109 -12.12 10.44 5.05
CA ASP A 109 -12.47 9.45 6.06
C ASP A 109 -13.09 10.09 7.31
N VAL A 110 -12.64 11.30 7.67
CA VAL A 110 -13.09 12.01 8.88
C VAL A 110 -13.94 13.24 8.55
N PHE A 111 -13.51 14.07 7.60
CA PHE A 111 -14.20 15.33 7.29
C PHE A 111 -15.26 15.22 6.18
N GLY A 112 -15.45 14.04 5.58
CA GLY A 112 -16.48 13.84 4.55
C GLY A 112 -16.24 14.63 3.26
N SER A 113 -14.98 14.87 2.90
CA SER A 113 -14.63 15.59 1.68
C SER A 113 -15.18 14.88 0.43
N MET A 114 -15.89 15.63 -0.40
CA MET A 114 -16.45 15.17 -1.67
C MET A 114 -15.44 15.22 -2.83
N ARG A 115 -14.22 15.76 -2.62
CA ARG A 115 -13.16 15.81 -3.65
C ARG A 115 -12.61 14.43 -4.00
N CYS A 116 -12.78 13.46 -3.11
CA CYS A 116 -12.35 12.08 -3.31
C CYS A 116 -13.43 11.10 -2.87
N ASP A 117 -13.27 9.85 -3.27
CA ASP A 117 -14.16 8.75 -2.94
C ASP A 117 -13.74 7.97 -1.67
N CYS A 118 -12.67 8.39 -0.99
CA CYS A 118 -12.07 7.61 0.11
C CYS A 118 -13.04 7.32 1.25
N GLY A 119 -13.75 8.32 1.76
CA GLY A 119 -14.70 8.12 2.87
C GLY A 119 -15.86 7.19 2.51
N ALA A 120 -16.43 7.35 1.31
CA ALA A 120 -17.46 6.45 0.82
C ALA A 120 -16.95 5.01 0.63
N GLN A 121 -15.70 4.82 0.21
CA GLN A 121 -15.09 3.49 0.14
C GLN A 121 -14.86 2.87 1.53
N VAL A 122 -14.58 3.66 2.58
CA VAL A 122 -14.51 3.16 3.97
C VAL A 122 -15.88 2.62 4.39
N ASP A 123 -16.94 3.40 4.17
CA ASP A 123 -18.30 3.02 4.51
C ASP A 123 -18.73 1.73 3.81
N LEU A 124 -18.50 1.63 2.50
CA LEU A 124 -18.81 0.43 1.72
C LEU A 124 -18.04 -0.79 2.21
N ALA A 125 -16.72 -0.66 2.42
CA ALA A 125 -15.89 -1.79 2.81
C ALA A 125 -16.23 -2.30 4.22
N LEU A 126 -16.42 -1.40 5.20
CA LEU A 126 -16.79 -1.81 6.56
C LEU A 126 -18.16 -2.46 6.61
N LYS A 127 -19.12 -1.96 5.81
CA LYS A 127 -20.44 -2.57 5.69
C LYS A 127 -20.36 -3.97 5.07
N GLN A 128 -19.68 -4.12 3.93
CA GLN A 128 -19.50 -5.41 3.26
C GLN A 128 -18.81 -6.44 4.16
N ILE A 129 -17.74 -6.06 4.86
CA ILE A 129 -17.04 -6.93 5.81
C ILE A 129 -17.97 -7.35 6.95
N SER A 130 -18.78 -6.43 7.48
CA SER A 130 -19.72 -6.78 8.54
C SER A 130 -20.88 -7.65 8.07
N GLU A 131 -21.33 -7.48 6.82
CA GLU A 131 -22.39 -8.31 6.22
C GLU A 131 -21.90 -9.73 5.92
N GLU A 132 -20.66 -9.88 5.46
CA GLU A 132 -19.99 -11.17 5.26
C GLU A 132 -19.78 -11.91 6.59
N GLY A 133 -19.56 -11.17 7.69
CA GLY A 133 -19.32 -11.76 9.02
C GLY A 133 -17.93 -12.39 9.18
N ASN A 134 -17.06 -12.24 8.17
CA ASN A 134 -15.67 -12.69 8.18
C ASN A 134 -14.82 -11.74 7.32
N GLY A 135 -13.89 -11.00 7.93
CA GLY A 135 -13.01 -10.14 7.15
C GLY A 135 -12.10 -9.19 7.95
N ILE A 136 -11.25 -8.49 7.21
CA ILE A 136 -10.24 -7.55 7.72
C ILE A 136 -10.34 -6.21 6.98
N PHE A 137 -10.54 -5.13 7.73
CA PHE A 137 -10.32 -3.77 7.25
C PHE A 137 -9.00 -3.25 7.83
N LEU A 138 -7.97 -3.14 6.99
CA LEU A 138 -6.64 -2.67 7.36
C LEU A 138 -6.50 -1.18 7.00
N TYR A 139 -6.38 -0.33 8.01
CA TYR A 139 -6.18 1.11 7.85
C TYR A 139 -4.69 1.45 8.01
N MET A 140 -4.05 1.70 6.88
CA MET A 140 -2.65 2.11 6.79
C MET A 140 -2.59 3.63 6.91
N ARG A 141 -1.95 4.13 7.96
CA ARG A 141 -1.68 5.56 8.17
C ARG A 141 -0.63 6.07 7.17
N GLN A 142 -1.04 6.23 5.92
CA GLN A 142 -0.20 6.59 4.77
C GLN A 142 -0.89 7.70 3.95
N GLU A 143 -1.11 8.84 4.60
CA GLU A 143 -1.80 9.99 4.02
C GLU A 143 -1.13 10.50 2.74
N GLY A 144 -1.94 10.93 1.76
CA GLY A 144 -1.45 11.54 0.54
C GLY A 144 -0.54 10.64 -0.30
N ARG A 145 -0.62 9.31 -0.16
CA ARG A 145 0.33 8.34 -0.78
C ARG A 145 1.75 8.42 -0.21
N GLY A 146 1.88 8.80 1.05
CA GLY A 146 3.14 8.88 1.77
C GLY A 146 3.76 10.28 1.81
N ILE A 147 3.16 11.28 1.13
CA ILE A 147 3.64 12.68 1.22
C ILE A 147 3.11 13.40 2.46
N GLY A 148 2.14 12.81 3.17
CA GLY A 148 1.52 13.38 4.36
C GLY A 148 0.45 14.43 4.09
N LEU A 149 -0.31 14.78 5.14
CA LEU A 149 -1.48 15.66 5.06
C LEU A 149 -1.13 17.06 4.55
N HIS A 150 -0.06 17.68 5.09
CA HIS A 150 0.28 19.06 4.74
C HIS A 150 0.58 19.22 3.25
N ASN A 151 1.31 18.26 2.68
CA ASN A 151 1.64 18.29 1.25
C ASN A 151 0.45 17.95 0.37
N LYS A 152 -0.46 17.08 0.83
CA LYS A 152 -1.75 16.86 0.16
C LYS A 152 -2.58 18.14 0.08
N ILE A 153 -2.65 18.92 1.16
CA ILE A 153 -3.38 20.21 1.14
C ILE A 153 -2.68 21.23 0.23
N LYS A 154 -1.34 21.26 0.19
CA LYS A 154 -0.61 22.08 -0.81
C LYS A 154 -0.95 21.65 -2.24
N ALA A 155 -1.01 20.34 -2.50
CA ALA A 155 -1.38 19.82 -3.81
C ALA A 155 -2.81 20.21 -4.19
N TYR A 156 -3.75 20.21 -3.24
CA TYR A 156 -5.09 20.75 -3.45
C TYR A 156 -5.09 22.25 -3.78
N SER A 157 -4.28 23.04 -3.09
CA SER A 157 -4.16 24.47 -3.39
C SER A 157 -3.64 24.74 -4.81
N LEU A 158 -2.73 23.89 -5.31
CA LEU A 158 -2.25 23.95 -6.70
C LEU A 158 -3.30 23.48 -7.70
N GLN A 159 -4.08 22.46 -7.34
CA GLN A 159 -5.20 21.98 -8.18
C GLN A 159 -6.30 23.03 -8.30
N ASP A 160 -6.59 23.76 -7.23
CA ASP A 160 -7.54 24.88 -7.25
C ASP A 160 -7.06 26.03 -8.15
N GLN A 161 -5.77 26.07 -8.48
CA GLN A 161 -5.16 27.00 -9.43
C GLN A 161 -5.07 26.44 -10.87
N GLY A 162 -5.60 25.23 -11.10
CA GLY A 162 -5.75 24.63 -12.43
C GLY A 162 -4.78 23.50 -12.76
N LEU A 163 -3.86 23.12 -11.87
CA LEU A 163 -2.97 21.97 -12.10
C LEU A 163 -3.73 20.65 -11.93
N ASP A 164 -3.35 19.62 -12.67
CA ASP A 164 -3.85 18.29 -12.39
C ASP A 164 -3.14 17.63 -11.19
N THR A 165 -3.63 16.47 -10.76
CA THR A 165 -3.10 15.79 -9.56
C THR A 165 -1.63 15.40 -9.69
N ILE A 166 -1.15 15.08 -10.89
CA ILE A 166 0.24 14.65 -11.08
C ILE A 166 1.14 15.87 -11.18
N GLU A 167 0.74 16.88 -11.95
CA GLU A 167 1.46 18.17 -12.06
C GLU A 167 1.65 18.81 -10.68
N ALA A 168 0.61 18.78 -9.84
CA ALA A 168 0.68 19.31 -8.48
C ALA A 168 1.71 18.54 -7.61
N ASN A 169 1.82 17.21 -7.77
CA ASN A 169 2.80 16.42 -7.02
C ASN A 169 4.24 16.61 -7.55
N GLU A 170 4.41 16.69 -8.87
CA GLU A 170 5.70 16.97 -9.51
C GLU A 170 6.21 18.36 -9.10
N THR A 171 5.33 19.36 -9.07
CA THR A 171 5.65 20.72 -8.59
C THR A 171 6.13 20.73 -7.13
N LEU A 172 5.58 19.83 -6.31
CA LEU A 172 5.97 19.67 -4.91
C LEU A 172 7.19 18.75 -4.71
N GLY A 173 7.72 18.17 -5.79
CA GLY A 173 8.92 17.32 -5.78
C GLY A 173 8.69 15.91 -5.27
N PHE A 174 7.46 15.37 -5.36
CA PHE A 174 7.13 14.04 -4.85
C PHE A 174 6.96 13.01 -5.97
N GLU A 175 7.49 11.80 -5.72
CA GLU A 175 7.20 10.62 -6.52
C GLU A 175 5.69 10.25 -6.46
N PRO A 176 5.12 9.61 -7.50
CA PRO A 176 3.67 9.40 -7.60
C PRO A 176 3.07 8.43 -6.56
N ASP A 177 3.89 7.58 -5.94
CA ASP A 177 3.49 6.56 -4.96
C ASP A 177 4.67 6.07 -4.09
N LEU A 178 4.70 6.48 -2.81
CA LEU A 178 5.74 6.09 -1.85
C LEU A 178 5.28 5.02 -0.85
N ARG A 179 4.15 4.36 -1.09
CA ARG A 179 3.50 3.52 -0.07
C ARG A 179 4.30 2.25 0.28
N HIS A 180 4.32 1.93 1.57
CA HIS A 180 4.95 0.74 2.11
C HIS A 180 3.96 -0.43 2.21
N TYR A 181 3.80 -1.18 1.12
CA TYR A 181 2.91 -2.35 1.09
C TYR A 181 3.38 -3.53 1.95
N GLY A 182 4.69 -3.60 2.26
CA GLY A 182 5.25 -4.71 3.01
C GLY A 182 4.78 -4.80 4.46
N VAL A 183 4.54 -3.66 5.10
CA VAL A 183 4.01 -3.61 6.47
C VAL A 183 2.59 -4.14 6.51
N GLY A 184 1.76 -3.72 5.55
CA GLY A 184 0.38 -4.20 5.45
C GLY A 184 0.31 -5.71 5.20
N ALA A 185 1.21 -6.25 4.36
CA ALA A 185 1.31 -7.69 4.13
C ALA A 185 1.66 -8.45 5.42
N GLN A 186 2.62 -7.97 6.22
CA GLN A 186 2.97 -8.62 7.48
C GLN A 186 1.83 -8.54 8.51
N ILE A 187 1.06 -7.44 8.54
CA ILE A 187 -0.12 -7.34 9.40
C ILE A 187 -1.16 -8.40 9.03
N LEU A 188 -1.45 -8.57 7.73
CA LEU A 188 -2.37 -9.62 7.27
C LEU A 188 -1.88 -11.03 7.64
N LEU A 189 -0.57 -11.28 7.49
CA LEU A 189 0.03 -12.56 7.86
C LEU A 189 -0.06 -12.83 9.37
N ASP A 190 0.16 -11.80 10.20
CA ASP A 190 0.05 -11.84 11.67
C ASP A 190 -1.39 -12.08 12.14
N LEU A 191 -2.37 -11.56 11.41
CA LEU A 191 -3.80 -11.85 11.60
C LEU A 191 -4.20 -13.24 11.07
N GLY A 192 -3.27 -14.02 10.52
CA GLY A 192 -3.51 -15.39 10.05
C GLY A 192 -4.08 -15.49 8.63
N ALA A 193 -4.33 -14.36 7.95
CA ALA A 193 -4.80 -14.39 6.57
C ALA A 193 -3.69 -14.85 5.63
N ARG A 194 -4.02 -15.73 4.68
CA ARG A 194 -3.14 -16.15 3.58
C ARG A 194 -3.83 -16.03 2.23
N LYS A 195 -5.12 -16.33 2.15
CA LYS A 195 -5.94 -16.18 0.95
C LYS A 195 -6.86 -14.97 1.07
N LEU A 196 -6.85 -14.10 0.07
CA LEU A 196 -7.51 -12.80 0.14
C LEU A 196 -8.55 -12.64 -0.98
N ASN A 197 -9.78 -12.34 -0.59
CA ASN A 197 -10.77 -11.68 -1.45
C ASN A 197 -10.59 -10.18 -1.27
N LEU A 198 -9.86 -9.53 -2.18
CA LEU A 198 -9.35 -8.18 -1.98
C LEU A 198 -10.31 -7.11 -2.52
N LEU A 199 -10.83 -6.25 -1.63
CA LEU A 199 -11.65 -5.08 -1.95
C LEU A 199 -10.80 -3.93 -2.52
N THR A 200 -10.59 -3.90 -3.83
CA THR A 200 -9.73 -2.91 -4.50
C THR A 200 -10.11 -2.63 -5.95
N ASN A 201 -10.03 -1.35 -6.34
CA ASN A 201 -10.11 -0.91 -7.73
C ASN A 201 -8.72 -0.67 -8.35
N ASN A 202 -7.64 -0.84 -7.56
CA ASN A 202 -6.28 -0.55 -7.99
C ASN A 202 -5.50 -1.87 -8.20
N PRO A 203 -5.15 -2.22 -9.45
CA PRO A 203 -4.37 -3.43 -9.74
C PRO A 203 -2.92 -3.34 -9.22
N LYS A 204 -2.34 -2.15 -9.04
CA LYS A 204 -0.99 -2.00 -8.47
C LYS A 204 -0.91 -2.41 -7.00
N LYS A 205 -2.01 -2.32 -6.23
CA LYS A 205 -2.06 -2.83 -4.85
C LYS A 205 -1.79 -4.34 -4.78
N VAL A 206 -2.14 -5.08 -5.83
CA VAL A 206 -1.91 -6.52 -5.98
C VAL A 206 -0.41 -6.82 -6.08
N VAL A 207 0.32 -6.01 -6.87
CA VAL A 207 1.77 -6.17 -7.09
C VAL A 207 2.55 -5.89 -5.80
N GLY A 208 2.10 -4.95 -4.97
CA GLY A 208 2.74 -4.63 -3.69
C GLY A 208 2.73 -5.76 -2.65
N LEU A 209 1.83 -6.75 -2.82
CA LEU A 209 1.73 -7.95 -1.99
C LEU A 209 2.52 -9.14 -2.57
N SER A 210 2.96 -9.04 -3.83
CA SER A 210 3.77 -10.08 -4.47
C SER A 210 5.12 -10.23 -3.77
N GLY A 211 5.43 -11.43 -3.28
CA GLY A 211 6.65 -11.73 -2.51
C GLY A 211 6.41 -12.07 -1.03
N PHE A 212 5.17 -11.98 -0.57
CA PHE A 212 4.71 -12.55 0.70
C PHE A 212 3.92 -13.84 0.45
N ASP A 213 3.74 -14.67 1.49
CA ASP A 213 2.88 -15.86 1.46
C ASP A 213 1.39 -15.47 1.51
N LEU A 214 0.98 -14.55 0.61
CA LEU A 214 -0.37 -14.05 0.44
C LEU A 214 -0.83 -14.34 -1.00
N GLU A 215 -1.95 -15.04 -1.13
CA GLU A 215 -2.62 -15.37 -2.37
C GLU A 215 -3.86 -14.48 -2.53
N ILE A 216 -4.01 -13.82 -3.67
CA ILE A 216 -5.23 -13.07 -3.98
C ILE A 216 -6.13 -14.01 -4.79
N VAL A 217 -7.19 -14.50 -4.14
CA VAL A 217 -8.15 -15.45 -4.73
C VAL A 217 -9.12 -14.72 -5.65
N ASP A 218 -9.61 -13.57 -5.20
CA ASP A 218 -10.50 -12.72 -5.99
C ASP A 218 -10.24 -11.23 -5.75
N ARG A 219 -10.64 -10.40 -6.71
CA ARG A 219 -10.63 -8.93 -6.60
C ARG A 219 -12.05 -8.43 -6.71
N ILE A 220 -12.56 -7.93 -5.61
CA ILE A 220 -13.92 -7.43 -5.50
C ILE A 220 -13.88 -5.91 -5.65
N PRO A 221 -14.59 -5.31 -6.62
CA PRO A 221 -14.66 -3.86 -6.77
C PRO A 221 -15.29 -3.18 -5.56
N VAL A 222 -14.85 -1.95 -5.27
CA VAL A 222 -15.41 -1.08 -4.24
C VAL A 222 -15.63 0.30 -4.84
N GLU A 223 -16.74 0.45 -5.55
CA GLU A 223 -17.06 1.66 -6.31
C GLU A 223 -18.03 2.53 -5.53
N ALA A 224 -17.57 3.71 -5.13
CA ALA A 224 -18.44 4.75 -4.59
C ALA A 224 -19.13 5.51 -5.73
N GLU A 225 -20.19 6.25 -5.38
CA GLU A 225 -20.91 7.10 -6.32
C GLU A 225 -20.02 8.21 -6.90
N VAL A 226 -20.14 8.42 -8.22
CA VAL A 226 -19.50 9.54 -8.90
C VAL A 226 -20.35 10.78 -8.74
N THR A 227 -19.75 11.84 -8.20
CA THR A 227 -20.35 13.15 -8.04
C THR A 227 -19.63 14.15 -8.92
N ASP A 228 -20.23 15.32 -9.14
CA ASP A 228 -19.57 16.35 -9.96
C ASP A 228 -18.26 16.85 -9.34
N GLU A 229 -18.14 16.83 -8.01
CA GLU A 229 -16.93 17.23 -7.28
C GLU A 229 -15.78 16.20 -7.43
N ASN A 230 -16.08 14.89 -7.46
CA ASN A 230 -15.05 13.84 -7.55
C ASN A 230 -14.76 13.35 -8.97
N ARG A 231 -15.58 13.74 -9.97
CA ARG A 231 -15.49 13.21 -11.35
C ARG A 231 -14.10 13.35 -11.96
N THR A 232 -13.52 14.55 -11.89
CA THR A 232 -12.18 14.83 -12.44
C THR A 232 -11.10 13.98 -11.76
N TYR A 233 -11.20 13.83 -10.45
CA TYR A 233 -10.28 13.01 -9.65
C TYR A 233 -10.37 11.52 -10.03
N LEU A 234 -11.58 10.98 -10.17
CA LEU A 234 -11.80 9.58 -10.56
C LEU A 234 -11.34 9.31 -12.01
N ASN A 235 -11.61 10.24 -12.92
CA ASN A 235 -11.11 10.16 -14.30
C ASN A 235 -9.57 10.15 -14.34
N THR A 236 -8.92 10.98 -13.54
CA THR A 236 -7.45 11.01 -13.43
C THR A 236 -6.91 9.68 -12.90
N LYS A 237 -7.57 9.08 -11.89
CA LYS A 237 -7.21 7.74 -11.38
C LYS A 237 -7.30 6.66 -12.46
N LYS A 238 -8.37 6.67 -13.27
CA LYS A 238 -8.58 5.71 -14.36
C LYS A 238 -7.54 5.90 -15.46
N ALA A 239 -7.43 7.12 -16.00
CA ALA A 239 -6.61 7.42 -17.16
C ALA A 239 -5.10 7.38 -16.88
N ARG A 240 -4.65 7.90 -15.73
CA ARG A 240 -3.21 8.10 -15.45
C ARG A 240 -2.64 7.16 -14.39
N MET A 241 -3.49 6.56 -13.54
CA MET A 241 -3.03 5.77 -12.39
C MET A 241 -3.40 4.28 -12.48
N GLY A 242 -4.07 3.87 -13.56
CA GLY A 242 -4.38 2.48 -13.88
C GLY A 242 -5.46 1.87 -13.00
N HIS A 243 -6.33 2.67 -12.37
CA HIS A 243 -7.48 2.15 -11.62
C HIS A 243 -8.54 1.59 -12.57
N ILE A 244 -9.14 0.46 -12.19
CA ILE A 244 -10.27 -0.17 -12.88
C ILE A 244 -11.54 0.37 -12.21
N LEU A 245 -12.26 1.26 -12.92
CA LEU A 245 -13.51 1.87 -12.45
C LEU A 245 -14.57 1.74 -13.55
N GLY A 246 -15.68 1.08 -13.24
CA GLY A 246 -16.79 0.84 -14.16
C GLY A 246 -17.65 2.09 -14.41
N ASN A 247 -17.82 2.93 -13.39
CA ASN A 247 -18.79 4.03 -13.38
C ASN A 247 -18.22 5.44 -13.63
N CYS A 248 -17.13 5.58 -14.40
CA CYS A 248 -16.52 6.89 -14.72
C CYS A 248 -16.55 7.20 -16.20
#